data_AF-A0AA37WTS6-F1
#
_entry.id   AF-A0AA37WTS6-F1
#
_cell.length_a   1.000
_cell.length_b   1.000
_cell.length_c   1.000
_cell.angle_alpha   90.00
_cell.angle_beta   90.00
_cell.angle_gamma   90.00
#
_symmetry.space_group_name_H-M   'P 1'
#
loop_
_entity.id
_entity.type
_entity.pdbx_description
1 polymer ?
#
loop_
_entity_poly.entity_id
_entity_poly.type
_entity_poly.pdbx_seq_one_letter_code
_entity_poly.pdbx_strand_id
1 'polypeptide(L)'
;MTDMTPIADEAATRFAFSLLRSAYLDLAQTLLRIEAEPARELLQAVEHRIAYRLGSLAQDESDGAPQETALAIAAGQVRAVLRDAQGR
;
A
#
# COMPACT_ATOMS: atom_id res chain seq x y z
N MET A 1 -14.88 31.82 7.38
CA MET A 1 -13.80 31.04 8.01
C MET A 1 -13.75 29.75 7.22
N THR A 2 -12.79 29.64 6.32
CA THR A 2 -12.71 28.57 5.31
C THR A 2 -12.31 27.28 5.99
N ASP A 3 -13.14 26.25 5.89
CA ASP A 3 -12.84 24.88 6.34
C ASP A 3 -11.58 24.38 5.62
N MET A 4 -10.42 24.51 6.28
CA MET A 4 -9.12 23.96 5.84
C MET A 4 -8.95 22.47 6.22
N THR A 5 -9.95 21.88 6.85
CA THR A 5 -9.99 20.48 7.29
C THR A 5 -9.70 19.46 6.18
N PRO A 6 -10.30 19.52 4.96
CA PRO A 6 -10.05 18.50 3.93
C PRO A 6 -8.62 18.52 3.37
N ILE A 7 -7.97 19.70 3.29
CA ILE A 7 -6.59 19.82 2.80
C ILE A 7 -5.60 19.28 3.84
N ALA A 8 -5.87 19.53 5.13
CA ALA A 8 -5.08 18.99 6.22
C ALA A 8 -5.18 17.45 6.29
N ASP A 9 -6.37 16.89 6.08
CA ASP A 9 -6.60 15.44 6.08
C ASP A 9 -5.96 14.74 4.87
N GLU A 10 -5.99 15.37 3.69
CA GLU A 10 -5.31 14.83 2.51
C GLU A 10 -3.78 14.86 2.67
N ALA A 11 -3.24 15.95 3.22
CA ALA A 11 -1.81 16.06 3.53
C ALA A 11 -1.37 15.03 4.59
N ALA A 12 -2.17 14.86 5.65
CA ALA A 12 -1.92 13.85 6.69
C ALA A 12 -1.96 12.44 6.11
N THR A 13 -2.90 12.15 5.20
CA THR A 13 -3.01 10.85 4.52
C THR A 13 -1.80 10.58 3.64
N ARG A 14 -1.36 11.55 2.84
CA ARG A 14 -0.13 11.44 2.02
C ARG A 14 1.11 11.22 2.88
N PHE A 15 1.20 11.91 4.02
CA PHE A 15 2.31 11.78 4.95
C PHE A 15 2.33 10.40 5.63
N ALA A 16 1.17 9.95 6.12
CA ALA A 16 1.01 8.61 6.68
C ALA A 16 1.37 7.52 5.66
N PHE A 17 0.93 7.66 4.41
CA PHE A 17 1.30 6.75 3.33
C PHE A 17 2.81 6.74 3.07
N SER A 18 3.44 7.92 3.03
CA SER A 18 4.90 8.03 2.87
C SER A 18 5.67 7.36 4.00
N LEU A 19 5.25 7.54 5.26
CA LEU A 19 5.87 6.91 6.42
C LEU A 19 5.73 5.38 6.38
N LEU A 20 4.53 4.90 6.07
CA LEU A 20 4.27 3.46 5.92
C LEU A 20 5.10 2.85 4.79
N ARG A 21 5.24 3.57 3.66
CA ARG A 21 6.12 3.17 2.55
C ARG A 21 7.56 3.01 3.03
N SER A 22 8.11 4.00 3.71
CA SER A 22 9.49 3.94 4.22
C SER A 22 9.69 2.78 5.20
N ALA A 23 8.79 2.64 6.18
CA ALA A 23 8.87 1.57 7.17
C ALA A 23 8.80 0.17 6.52
N TYR A 24 7.95 0.00 5.50
CA TYR A 24 7.84 -1.25 4.78
C TYR A 24 9.13 -1.57 4.00
N LEU A 25 9.71 -0.58 3.30
CA LEU A 25 10.96 -0.76 2.56
C LEU A 25 12.10 -1.15 3.50
N ASP A 26 12.24 -0.46 4.63
CA ASP A 26 13.28 -0.75 5.63
C ASP A 26 13.13 -2.16 6.20
N LEU A 27 11.90 -2.57 6.50
CA LEU A 27 11.60 -3.92 6.97
C LEU A 27 11.93 -4.98 5.92
N ALA A 28 11.52 -4.78 4.66
CA ALA A 28 11.77 -5.72 3.59
C ALA A 28 13.27 -5.89 3.31
N GLN A 29 14.02 -4.78 3.27
CA GLN A 29 15.47 -4.82 3.13
C GLN A 29 16.14 -5.53 4.30
N THR A 30 15.67 -5.28 5.53
CA THR A 30 16.17 -5.96 6.72
C THR A 30 15.95 -7.46 6.65
N LEU A 31 14.74 -7.90 6.28
CA LEU A 31 14.39 -9.32 6.13
C LEU A 31 15.22 -9.99 5.02
N LEU A 32 15.35 -9.36 3.86
CA LEU A 32 16.15 -9.87 2.74
C LEU A 32 17.64 -9.99 3.10
N ARG A 33 18.16 -9.11 3.96
CA ARG A 33 19.54 -9.19 4.49
C ARG A 33 19.74 -10.33 5.49
N ILE A 34 18.69 -10.74 6.22
CA ILE A 34 18.76 -11.84 7.18
C ILE A 34 18.72 -13.16 6.41
N GLU A 35 17.62 -13.43 5.70
CA GLU A 35 17.46 -14.62 4.86
C GLU A 35 16.60 -14.30 3.64
N ALA A 36 17.20 -14.36 2.45
CA ALA A 36 16.58 -13.87 1.24
C ALA A 36 15.36 -14.67 0.79
N GLU A 37 15.42 -16.01 0.79
CA GLU A 37 14.33 -16.85 0.27
C GLU A 37 13.07 -16.81 1.14
N PRO A 38 13.12 -17.06 2.46
CA PRO A 38 11.94 -16.92 3.32
C PRO A 38 11.38 -15.49 3.33
N ALA A 39 12.25 -14.47 3.21
CA ALA A 39 11.80 -13.10 3.08
C ALA A 39 11.03 -12.88 1.77
N ARG A 40 11.50 -13.41 0.63
CA ARG A 40 10.76 -13.30 -0.65
C ARG A 40 9.40 -13.96 -0.56
N GLU A 41 9.30 -15.16 0.02
CA GLU A 41 8.01 -15.84 0.22
C GLU A 41 7.05 -15.03 1.10
N LEU A 42 7.55 -14.50 2.21
CA LEU A 42 6.76 -13.65 3.12
C LEU A 42 6.27 -12.38 2.41
N LEU A 43 7.15 -11.68 1.69
CA LEU A 43 6.81 -10.45 0.98
C LEU A 43 5.79 -10.72 -0.13
N GLN A 44 5.89 -11.83 -0.86
CA GLN A 44 4.89 -12.25 -1.85
C GLN A 44 3.54 -12.62 -1.22
N ALA A 45 3.54 -13.30 -0.07
CA ALA A 45 2.31 -13.62 0.64
C ALA A 45 1.59 -12.35 1.14
N VAL A 46 2.35 -11.35 1.62
CA VAL A 46 1.82 -10.03 1.99
C VAL A 46 1.24 -9.32 0.76
N GLU A 47 1.94 -9.34 -0.38
CA GLU A 47 1.44 -8.78 -1.64
C GLU A 47 0.11 -9.40 -2.06
N HIS A 48 0.02 -10.73 -2.06
CA HIS A 48 -1.20 -11.43 -2.41
C HIS A 48 -2.35 -11.09 -1.47
N ARG A 49 -2.11 -11.03 -0.16
CA ARG A 49 -3.14 -10.69 0.83
C ARG A 49 -3.65 -9.28 0.65
N ILE A 50 -2.78 -8.31 0.38
CA ILE A 50 -3.16 -6.93 0.13
C ILE A 50 -3.95 -6.83 -1.18
N ALA A 51 -3.46 -7.45 -2.26
CA ALA A 51 -4.16 -7.50 -3.54
C ALA A 51 -5.57 -8.10 -3.41
N TYR A 52 -5.70 -9.19 -2.66
CA TYR A 52 -6.98 -9.84 -2.39
C TYR A 52 -7.93 -8.94 -1.59
N ARG A 53 -7.44 -8.32 -0.50
CA ARG A 53 -8.27 -7.42 0.32
C ARG A 53 -8.73 -6.19 -0.47
N LEU A 54 -7.87 -5.61 -1.29
CA LEU A 54 -8.23 -4.48 -2.14
C LEU A 54 -9.24 -4.88 -3.22
N GLY A 55 -9.10 -6.08 -3.81
CA GLY A 55 -10.11 -6.63 -4.70
C GLY A 55 -11.47 -6.87 -4.02
N SER A 56 -11.45 -7.38 -2.78
CA SER A 56 -12.67 -7.60 -1.98
C SER A 56 -13.36 -6.29 -1.60
N LEU A 57 -12.60 -5.28 -1.18
CA LEU A 57 -13.12 -3.94 -0.86
C LEU A 57 -13.76 -3.28 -2.09
N ALA A 58 -13.14 -3.42 -3.27
CA ALA A 58 -13.70 -2.92 -4.52
C ALA A 58 -15.03 -3.62 -4.90
N GLN A 59 -15.21 -4.89 -4.52
CA GLN A 59 -16.45 -5.65 -4.77
C GLN A 59 -17.55 -5.33 -3.76
N ASP A 60 -17.22 -5.07 -2.49
CA ASP A 60 -18.19 -4.72 -1.44
C ASP A 60 -18.69 -3.26 -1.54
N GLU A 61 -17.90 -2.35 -2.11
CA GLU A 61 -18.25 -0.92 -2.25
C GLU A 61 -18.84 -0.52 -3.63
N SER A 62 -19.53 -1.46 -4.29
CA SER A 62 -20.12 -1.34 -5.65
C SER A 62 -21.11 -0.17 -5.89
N ASP A 63 -21.27 0.80 -4.98
CA ASP A 63 -22.15 1.96 -5.14
C ASP A 63 -21.44 3.24 -5.64
N GLY A 64 -20.15 3.19 -6.00
CA GLY A 64 -19.45 4.39 -6.53
C GLY A 64 -18.18 4.15 -7.35
N ALA A 65 -18.26 4.33 -8.68
CA ALA A 65 -17.14 4.31 -9.63
C ALA A 65 -15.88 5.15 -9.27
N PRO A 66 -15.95 6.33 -8.63
CA PRO A 66 -14.74 7.06 -8.22
C PRO A 66 -13.97 6.38 -7.08
N GLN A 67 -14.64 5.55 -6.26
CA GLN A 67 -14.04 4.87 -5.12
C GLN A 67 -13.25 3.63 -5.55
N GLU A 68 -13.76 2.90 -6.54
CA GLU A 68 -13.05 1.79 -7.20
C GLU A 68 -11.74 2.25 -7.87
N THR A 69 -11.77 3.45 -8.48
CA THR A 69 -10.57 4.05 -9.10
C THR A 69 -9.53 4.44 -8.05
N ALA A 70 -9.95 5.03 -6.92
CA ALA A 70 -9.05 5.38 -5.82
C ALA A 70 -8.43 4.13 -5.17
N LEU A 71 -9.21 3.07 -5.00
CA LEU A 71 -8.74 1.78 -4.49
C LEU A 71 -7.74 1.12 -5.44
N ALA A 72 -7.99 1.16 -6.75
CA ALA A 72 -7.07 0.65 -7.75
C ALA A 72 -5.74 1.42 -7.77
N ILE A 73 -5.78 2.75 -7.64
CA ILE A 73 -4.58 3.60 -7.53
C ILE A 73 -3.80 3.27 -6.26
N ALA A 74 -4.47 3.17 -5.11
CA ALA A 74 -3.85 2.79 -3.85
C ALA A 74 -3.24 1.38 -3.91
N ALA A 75 -3.94 0.42 -4.53
CA ALA A 75 -3.43 -0.92 -4.78
C ALA A 75 -2.19 -0.92 -5.68
N GLY A 76 -2.20 -0.11 -6.74
CA GLY A 76 -1.05 0.06 -7.61
C GLY A 76 0.16 0.62 -6.88
N GLN A 77 -0.05 1.65 -6.05
CA GLN A 77 1.03 2.25 -5.25
C GLN A 77 1.58 1.28 -4.21
N VAL A 78 0.73 0.53 -3.50
CA VAL A 78 1.20 -0.49 -2.56
C VAL A 78 1.98 -1.58 -3.31
N ARG A 79 1.45 -2.12 -4.42
CA ARG A 79 2.18 -3.11 -5.23
C ARG A 79 3.54 -2.60 -5.72
N ALA A 80 3.64 -1.33 -6.11
CA ALA A 80 4.92 -0.74 -6.51
C ALA A 80 5.93 -0.75 -5.35
N VAL A 81 5.51 -0.39 -4.14
CA VAL A 81 6.35 -0.45 -2.94
C VAL A 81 6.83 -1.87 -2.64
N LEU A 82 5.93 -2.85 -2.78
CA LEU A 82 6.24 -4.27 -2.56
C LEU A 82 7.27 -4.79 -3.57
N ARG A 83 7.19 -4.36 -4.84
CA ARG A 83 8.16 -4.71 -5.88
C ARG A 83 9.51 -4.03 -5.69
N ASP A 84 9.51 -2.72 -5.41
CA ASP A 84 10.71 -1.95 -5.07
C ASP A 84 11.48 -2.62 -3.92
N ALA A 85 10.76 -3.05 -2.87
CA ALA A 85 11.30 -3.78 -1.74
C ALA A 85 11.99 -5.11 -2.11
N GLN A 86 11.52 -5.79 -3.16
CA GLN A 86 12.04 -7.07 -3.62
C GLN A 86 13.18 -6.94 -4.65
N GLY A 87 13.49 -5.70 -5.09
CA GLY A 87 14.45 -5.41 -6.15
C GLY A 87 13.98 -5.88 -7.54
N ARG A 88 12.67 -5.85 -7.79
CA ARG A 88 12.03 -6.27 -9.06
C ARG A 88 11.32 -5.12 -9.76
#